data_AF-A0AA46S4P3-F1
#
_entry.id   AF-A0AA46S4P3-F1
#
_cell.length_a   1.000
_cell.length_b   1.000
_cell.length_c   1.000
_cell.angle_alpha   90.00
_cell.angle_beta   90.00
_cell.angle_gamma   90.00
#
_symmetry.space_group_name_H-M   'P 1'
#
loop_
_entity.id
_entity.type
_entity.pdbx_description
1 polymer ?
#
loop_
_entity_poly.entity_id
_entity_poly.type
_entity_poly.pdbx_seq_one_letter_code
_entity_poly.pdbx_strand_id
1 'polypeptide(L)'
;MHLSASIIRNILHSSFCSVRYFISAEIAQKMMDSWSDHSSSEDEIIRQLTSFDLLVIDEYGLHDRHEKRLEMVHKVLYSRYDQMKSTLLISNFSLAQFERFRNQTLV
;
A
#
# COMPACT_ATOMS: atom_id res chain seq x y z
N MET A 1 16.12 2.68 -9.10
CA MET A 1 14.70 2.49 -9.49
C MET A 1 14.63 2.07 -10.95
N HIS A 2 14.74 0.78 -11.27
CA HIS A 2 14.60 0.30 -12.66
C HIS A 2 13.84 -1.02 -12.75
N LEU A 3 14.02 -1.91 -11.78
CA LEU A 3 13.32 -3.20 -11.77
C LEU A 3 11.80 -3.05 -11.59
N SER A 4 11.38 -2.19 -10.65
CA SER A 4 9.96 -1.87 -10.41
C SER A 4 9.30 -1.25 -11.65
N ALA A 5 9.97 -0.33 -12.34
CA ALA A 5 9.46 0.28 -13.57
C ALA A 5 9.34 -0.73 -14.72
N SER A 6 10.29 -1.67 -14.85
CA SER A 6 10.26 -2.73 -15.88
C SER A 6 9.15 -3.76 -15.66
N ILE A 7 8.92 -4.16 -14.39
CA ILE A 7 7.81 -5.06 -14.03
C ILE A 7 6.47 -4.38 -14.33
N ILE A 8 6.32 -3.13 -13.93
CA ILE A 8 5.11 -2.33 -14.20
C ILE A 8 4.89 -2.19 -15.70
N ARG A 9 5.93 -1.88 -16.49
CA ARG A 9 5.87 -1.74 -17.95
C ARG A 9 5.43 -3.03 -18.65
N ASN A 10 5.90 -4.19 -18.19
CA ASN A 10 5.56 -5.48 -18.79
C ASN A 10 4.12 -5.93 -18.46
N ILE A 11 3.66 -5.67 -17.24
CA ILE A 11 2.27 -5.95 -16.81
C ILE A 11 1.27 -5.00 -17.49
N LEU A 12 1.64 -3.73 -17.69
CA LEU A 12 0.81 -2.74 -18.39
C LEU A 12 0.63 -3.04 -19.89
N HIS A 13 1.59 -3.71 -20.53
CA HIS A 13 1.55 -3.94 -21.98
C HIS A 13 0.62 -5.10 -22.39
N SER A 14 0.17 -5.91 -21.44
CA SER A 14 -0.58 -7.15 -21.68
C SER A 14 -2.07 -7.08 -21.32
N SER A 15 -2.50 -6.04 -20.60
CA SER A 15 -3.90 -5.90 -20.19
C SER A 15 -4.26 -4.43 -19.96
N PHE A 16 -5.52 -4.03 -20.22
CA PHE A 16 -6.07 -2.72 -19.82
C PHE A 16 -6.20 -2.62 -18.29
N CYS A 17 -5.09 -2.71 -17.57
CA CYS A 17 -5.05 -2.69 -16.11
C CYS A 17 -4.77 -1.29 -15.61
N SER A 18 -5.61 -0.79 -14.71
CA SER A 18 -5.31 0.46 -14.01
C SER A 18 -4.22 0.19 -12.97
N VAL A 19 -3.00 0.68 -13.22
CA VAL A 19 -1.87 0.54 -12.30
C VAL A 19 -1.59 1.87 -11.60
N ARG A 20 -1.36 1.81 -10.28
CA ARG A 20 -0.93 2.98 -9.49
C ARG A 20 0.20 2.63 -8.54
N TYR A 21 1.02 3.64 -8.28
CA TYR A 21 2.17 3.59 -7.39
C TYR A 21 1.96 4.62 -6.28
N PHE A 22 2.22 4.21 -5.03
CA PHE A 22 2.19 5.06 -3.85
C PHE A 22 3.32 4.67 -2.91
N ILE A 23 3.76 5.63 -2.11
CA ILE A 23 4.61 5.34 -0.93
C ILE A 23 3.68 5.06 0.26
N SER A 24 4.04 4.11 1.13
CA SER A 24 3.27 3.74 2.34
C SER A 24 2.85 4.98 3.16
N ALA A 25 3.77 5.93 3.33
CA ALA A 25 3.53 7.18 4.06
C ALA A 25 2.48 8.08 3.40
N GLU A 26 2.39 8.09 2.06
CA GLU A 26 1.38 8.89 1.34
C GLU A 26 -0.02 8.33 1.54
N ILE A 27 -0.16 7.00 1.56
CA ILE A 27 -1.44 6.33 1.85
C ILE A 27 -1.88 6.67 3.27
N ALA A 28 -0.99 6.54 4.25
CA ALA A 28 -1.28 6.87 5.63
C ALA A 28 -1.63 8.36 5.80
N GLN A 29 -0.92 9.27 5.11
CA GLN A 29 -1.21 10.69 5.19
C GLN A 29 -2.59 11.01 4.60
N LYS A 30 -2.92 10.46 3.42
CA LYS A 30 -4.26 10.62 2.82
C LYS A 30 -5.39 10.15 3.74
N MET A 31 -5.18 9.04 4.44
CA MET A 31 -6.14 8.50 5.40
C MET A 31 -6.26 9.33 6.68
N MET A 32 -5.22 10.05 7.09
CA MET A 32 -5.30 10.96 8.24
C MET A 32 -5.95 12.30 7.85
N ASP A 33 -5.68 12.79 6.64
CA ASP A 33 -6.22 14.05 6.14
C ASP A 33 -7.75 13.96 5.98
N SER A 34 -8.30 12.81 5.58
CA SER A 34 -9.75 12.56 5.52
C SER A 34 -10.47 12.59 6.87
N TRP A 35 -9.75 12.45 7.98
CA TRP A 35 -10.32 12.64 9.32
C TRP A 35 -10.34 14.10 9.75
N SER A 36 -9.48 14.92 9.16
CA SER A 36 -9.36 16.35 9.47
C SER A 36 -10.28 17.20 8.59
N ASP A 37 -10.40 16.82 7.32
CA ASP A 37 -11.22 17.52 6.33
C ASP A 37 -12.46 16.66 6.01
N HIS A 38 -13.66 17.16 6.32
CA HIS A 38 -14.94 16.44 6.11
C HIS A 38 -15.31 16.30 4.60
N SER A 39 -14.36 16.61 3.71
CA SER A 39 -14.54 16.64 2.26
C SER A 39 -14.41 15.26 1.61
N SER A 40 -13.69 14.33 2.22
CA SER A 40 -13.52 12.95 1.72
C SER A 40 -13.53 11.99 2.89
N SER A 41 -14.36 10.95 2.83
CA SER A 41 -14.39 9.92 3.89
C SER A 41 -13.23 8.94 3.75
N GLU A 42 -12.78 8.37 4.87
CA GLU A 42 -11.81 7.27 4.87
C GLU A 42 -12.22 6.14 3.91
N ASP A 43 -13.49 5.77 3.92
CA ASP A 43 -14.06 4.73 3.05
C ASP A 43 -13.97 5.07 1.56
N GLU A 44 -14.03 6.34 1.19
CA GLU A 44 -13.87 6.78 -0.19
C GLU A 44 -12.43 6.60 -0.66
N ILE A 45 -11.46 6.93 0.19
CA ILE A 45 -10.03 6.73 -0.10
C ILE A 45 -9.72 5.23 -0.21
N ILE A 46 -10.22 4.40 0.70
CA ILE A 46 -10.06 2.94 0.63
C ILE A 46 -10.65 2.41 -0.68
N ARG A 47 -11.86 2.81 -1.05
CA ARG A 47 -12.50 2.40 -2.30
C ARG A 47 -11.70 2.84 -3.53
N GLN A 48 -11.20 4.07 -3.53
CA GLN A 48 -10.35 4.58 -4.61
C GLN A 48 -9.08 3.72 -4.74
N LEU A 49 -8.37 3.47 -3.65
CA LEU A 49 -7.14 2.67 -3.65
C LEU A 49 -7.40 1.19 -3.98
N THR A 50 -8.58 0.68 -3.68
CA THR A 50 -8.99 -0.70 -3.99
C THR A 50 -9.43 -0.84 -5.46
N SER A 51 -9.92 0.23 -6.09
CA SER A 51 -10.41 0.20 -7.48
C SER A 51 -9.35 -0.20 -8.50
N PHE A 52 -8.07 0.03 -8.20
CA PHE A 52 -6.98 -0.26 -9.12
C PHE A 52 -6.74 -1.77 -9.28
N ASP A 53 -6.54 -2.24 -10.52
CA ASP A 53 -6.19 -3.64 -10.79
C ASP A 53 -4.83 -4.05 -10.22
N LEU A 54 -3.84 -3.15 -10.24
CA LEU A 54 -2.57 -3.33 -9.56
C LEU A 54 -2.20 -2.07 -8.76
N LEU A 55 -1.98 -2.26 -7.47
CA LEU A 55 -1.47 -1.23 -6.58
C LEU A 55 -0.04 -1.60 -6.17
N VAL A 56 0.90 -0.68 -6.41
CA VAL A 56 2.28 -0.80 -5.94
C VAL A 56 2.46 0.12 -4.74
N ILE A 57 2.91 -0.44 -3.62
CA ILE A 57 3.19 0.30 -2.38
C ILE A 57 4.67 0.16 -2.09
N ASP A 58 5.40 1.28 -2.12
CA ASP A 58 6.84 1.33 -1.80
C ASP A 58 7.10 1.84 -0.37
N GLU A 59 8.30 1.58 0.12
CA GLU A 59 8.79 1.89 1.47
C GLU A 59 7.88 1.38 2.60
N TYR A 60 7.20 0.26 2.37
CA TYR A 60 6.32 -0.33 3.38
C TYR A 60 7.07 -0.63 4.68
N GLY A 61 6.59 -0.08 5.79
CA GLY A 61 7.15 -0.27 7.13
C GLY A 61 8.48 0.43 7.42
N LEU A 62 9.01 1.26 6.51
CA LEU A 62 10.29 1.96 6.73
C LEU A 62 10.14 3.18 7.66
N HIS A 63 9.05 3.94 7.50
CA HIS A 63 8.82 5.21 8.19
C HIS A 63 7.84 5.12 9.37
N ASP A 64 7.28 3.94 9.62
CA ASP A 64 6.17 3.75 10.56
C ASP A 64 6.62 3.34 11.95
N ARG A 65 7.26 4.27 12.67
CA ARG A 65 7.38 4.16 14.14
C ARG A 65 6.03 4.35 14.86
N HIS A 66 4.96 4.64 14.12
CA HIS A 66 3.61 4.85 14.63
C HIS A 66 2.68 3.76 14.09
N GLU A 67 2.26 2.85 14.97
CA GLU A 67 1.35 1.72 14.67
C GLU A 67 0.10 2.17 13.89
N LYS A 68 -0.41 3.36 14.19
CA LYS A 68 -1.60 3.95 13.54
C LYS A 68 -1.46 4.16 12.03
N ARG A 69 -0.26 4.49 11.54
CA ARG A 69 -0.02 4.67 10.09
C ARG A 69 0.03 3.33 9.36
N LEU A 70 0.63 2.32 9.98
CA LEU A 70 0.60 0.94 9.46
C LEU A 70 -0.82 0.40 9.40
N GLU A 71 -1.62 0.64 10.44
CA GLU A 71 -3.02 0.23 10.50
C GLU A 71 -3.82 0.80 9.32
N MET A 72 -3.59 2.07 8.96
CA MET A 72 -4.25 2.70 7.80
C MET A 72 -3.88 2.04 6.47
N VAL A 73 -2.61 1.66 6.29
CA VAL A 73 -2.17 0.92 5.10
C VAL A 73 -2.76 -0.49 5.10
N HIS A 74 -2.86 -1.14 6.27
CA HIS A 74 -3.49 -2.46 6.40
C HIS A 74 -4.95 -2.46 5.97
N LYS A 75 -5.72 -1.42 6.30
CA LYS A 75 -7.13 -1.32 5.83
C LYS A 75 -7.24 -1.39 4.30
N VAL A 76 -6.33 -0.75 3.58
CA VAL A 76 -6.28 -0.84 2.10
C VAL A 76 -5.90 -2.25 1.65
N LEU A 77 -4.90 -2.86 2.30
CA LEU A 77 -4.45 -4.21 1.98
C LEU A 77 -5.55 -5.26 2.20
N TYR A 78 -6.28 -5.17 3.31
CA TYR A 78 -7.41 -6.06 3.61
C TYR A 78 -8.55 -5.89 2.61
N SER A 79 -8.95 -4.65 2.31
CA SER A 79 -9.98 -4.37 1.29
C SER A 79 -9.60 -4.94 -0.08
N ARG A 80 -8.31 -4.83 -0.47
CA ARG A 80 -7.80 -5.42 -1.72
C ARG A 80 -7.75 -6.94 -1.67
N TYR A 81 -7.41 -7.53 -0.53
CA TYR A 81 -7.43 -8.98 -0.32
C TYR A 81 -8.86 -9.53 -0.49
N ASP A 82 -9.83 -8.92 0.17
CA ASP A 82 -11.25 -9.33 0.10
C ASP A 82 -11.81 -9.23 -1.33
N GLN A 83 -11.37 -8.23 -2.09
CA GLN A 83 -11.78 -8.03 -3.49
C GLN A 83 -10.89 -8.77 -4.51
N MET A 84 -9.95 -9.61 -4.05
CA MET A 84 -9.00 -10.34 -4.89
C MET A 84 -8.19 -9.44 -5.85
N LYS A 85 -7.85 -8.22 -5.41
CA LYS A 85 -7.09 -7.24 -6.18
C LYS A 85 -5.59 -7.34 -5.90
N SER A 86 -4.81 -7.50 -6.97
CA SER A 86 -3.36 -7.70 -6.90
C SER A 86 -2.62 -6.51 -6.31
N THR A 87 -1.70 -6.75 -5.39
CA THR A 87 -0.89 -5.69 -4.74
C THR A 87 0.58 -6.08 -4.73
N LEU A 88 1.46 -5.18 -5.15
CA LEU A 88 2.91 -5.33 -5.06
C LEU A 88 3.43 -4.46 -3.92
N LEU A 89 3.96 -5.11 -2.88
CA LEU A 89 4.59 -4.43 -1.75
C LEU A 89 6.11 -4.42 -1.96
N ILE A 90 6.71 -3.23 -1.85
CA ILE A 90 8.15 -3.01 -1.85
C ILE A 90 8.49 -2.41 -0.48
N SER A 91 9.44 -3.02 0.21
CA SER A 91 9.91 -2.55 1.49
C SER A 91 11.43 -2.39 1.45
N ASN A 92 11.92 -1.38 2.15
CA ASN A 92 13.34 -1.15 2.36
C ASN A 92 13.78 -1.59 3.77
N PHE A 93 13.19 -2.66 4.29
CA PHE A 93 13.59 -3.19 5.60
C PHE A 93 15.08 -3.52 5.61
N SER A 94 15.78 -3.03 6.63
CA SER A 94 17.05 -3.65 7.01
C SER A 94 16.80 -5.09 7.48
N LEU A 95 17.81 -5.96 7.38
CA LEU A 95 17.72 -7.35 7.81
C LEU A 95 17.16 -7.49 9.25
N ALA A 96 17.59 -6.60 10.16
CA ALA A 96 17.12 -6.57 11.54
C ALA A 96 15.63 -6.18 11.67
N GLN A 97 15.12 -5.29 10.81
CA GLN A 97 13.70 -4.93 10.78
C GLN A 97 12.85 -6.04 10.17
N PHE A 98 13.35 -6.71 9.14
CA PHE A 98 12.67 -7.84 8.51
C PHE A 98 12.47 -9.01 9.48
N GLU A 99 13.49 -9.36 10.27
CA GLU A 99 13.40 -10.41 11.30
C GLU A 99 12.36 -10.07 12.38
N ARG A 100 12.25 -8.80 12.78
CA ARG A 100 11.21 -8.35 13.73
C ARG A 100 9.80 -8.45 13.13
N PHE A 101 9.63 -8.00 11.88
CA PHE A 101 8.36 -8.08 11.16
C PHE A 101 7.88 -9.53 11.02
N ARG A 102 8.79 -10.45 10.64
CA ARG A 102 8.50 -11.89 10.52
C ARG A 102 7.93 -12.52 11.79
N ASN A 103 8.37 -12.06 12.96
CA ASN A 103 7.95 -12.62 14.24
C ASN A 103 6.61 -12.07 14.74
N GLN A 104 6.07 -10.99 14.15
CA GLN A 104 4.76 -10.44 14.51
C GLN A 104 3.60 -11.05 13.71
N THR A 105 3.87 -11.63 12.53
CA THR A 105 2.85 -12.28 11.69
C THR A 105 2.58 -13.75 12.07
N LEU A 106 3.25 -14.26 13.11
CA LEU A 106 3.05 -15.61 13.66
C LEU A 106 2.43 -15.53 15.07
N VAL A 107 1.25 -14.90 15.18
CA VAL A 107 0.36 -15.06 16.34
C VAL A 107 -1.07 -15.12 15.84
#